data_AF-A0A960J0R0-F1
#
_entry.id   AF-A0A960J0R0-F1
#
_cell.length_a   1.000
_cell.length_b   1.000
_cell.length_c   1.000
_cell.angle_alpha   90.00
_cell.angle_beta   90.00
_cell.angle_gamma   90.00
#
_symmetry.space_group_name_H-M   'P 1'
#
loop_
_entity.id
_entity.type
_entity.pdbx_description
1 polymer ?
#
loop_
_entity_poly.entity_id
_entity_poly.type
_entity_poly.pdbx_seq_one_letter_code
_entity_poly.pdbx_strand_id
1 'polypeptide(L)'
;MSQLWWYTARAGGIVAWGLLAASVLWGLALSTKVFGKRPRANWLLDLHQWLGTLTMVFLGVHVAGLMLDSYVDFGVADVLVPFASSWDPAAVAWGIVALYLLLAVELTALARRWLPRKVWRSVHYLSFPLFVLATVHGVAAGTDAATTFAVATVVVVVAMVALLSFVRLDQAARQARLDAGAPVPGAGPRHRPPAPTPPPTL
;
A
#
# COMPACT_ATOMS: atom_id res chain seq x y z
N MET A 1 36.22 10.09 -4.02
CA MET A 1 35.08 9.24 -3.60
C MET A 1 33.83 10.06 -3.21
N SER A 2 33.80 11.37 -3.45
CA SER A 2 32.75 12.30 -2.97
C SER A 2 31.39 12.17 -3.66
N GLN A 3 31.31 11.57 -4.85
CA GLN A 3 30.04 11.44 -5.59
C GLN A 3 29.38 10.06 -5.42
N LEU A 4 30.09 9.07 -4.88
CA LEU A 4 29.59 7.71 -4.77
C LEU A 4 28.33 7.66 -3.89
N TRP A 5 28.43 8.22 -2.68
CA TRP A 5 27.34 8.22 -1.71
C TRP A 5 26.13 9.02 -2.18
N TRP A 6 26.35 10.15 -2.83
CA TRP A 6 25.30 10.92 -3.50
C TRP A 6 24.54 10.10 -4.55
N TYR A 7 25.24 9.42 -5.46
CA TYR A 7 24.60 8.54 -6.45
C TYR A 7 23.91 7.34 -5.79
N THR A 8 24.52 6.76 -4.74
CA THR A 8 23.94 5.64 -3.98
C THR A 8 22.65 6.04 -3.28
N ALA A 9 22.63 7.17 -2.58
CA ALA A 9 21.44 7.71 -1.94
C ALA A 9 20.34 7.93 -2.97
N ARG A 10 20.66 8.59 -4.08
CA ARG A 10 19.69 8.90 -5.14
C ARG A 10 19.13 7.65 -5.81
N ALA A 11 19.98 6.75 -6.27
CA ALA A 11 19.56 5.49 -6.90
C ALA A 11 18.79 4.62 -5.90
N GLY A 12 19.24 4.56 -4.65
CA GLY A 12 18.57 3.85 -3.57
C GLY A 12 17.13 4.32 -3.36
N GLY A 13 16.92 5.65 -3.30
CA GLY A 13 15.59 6.25 -3.12
C GLY A 13 14.66 5.98 -4.30
N ILE A 14 15.14 6.13 -5.53
CA ILE A 14 14.35 5.87 -6.75
C ILE A 14 13.94 4.39 -6.82
N VAL A 15 14.87 3.47 -6.56
CA VAL A 15 14.60 2.03 -6.57
C VAL A 15 13.65 1.64 -5.43
N ALA A 16 13.84 2.19 -4.23
CA ALA A 16 12.92 1.97 -3.11
C ALA A 16 11.50 2.42 -3.45
N TRP A 17 11.32 3.62 -4.02
CA TRP A 17 10.01 4.11 -4.45
C TRP A 17 9.39 3.23 -5.54
N GLY A 18 10.18 2.81 -6.54
CA GLY A 18 9.71 1.93 -7.61
C GLY A 18 9.27 0.55 -7.09
N LEU A 19 10.00 -0.03 -6.14
CA LEU A 19 9.66 -1.29 -5.49
C LEU A 19 8.40 -1.16 -4.62
N LEU A 20 8.28 -0.05 -3.87
CA LEU A 20 7.07 0.26 -3.09
C LEU A 20 5.84 0.35 -4.01
N ALA A 21 5.96 1.11 -5.10
CA ALA A 21 4.92 1.24 -6.11
C ALA A 21 4.52 -0.10 -6.71
N ALA A 22 5.51 -0.91 -7.11
CA ALA A 22 5.29 -2.26 -7.63
C ALA A 22 4.58 -3.14 -6.59
N SER A 23 4.98 -3.07 -5.32
CA SER A 23 4.35 -3.83 -4.23
C SER A 23 2.88 -3.45 -4.04
N VAL A 24 2.55 -2.15 -4.06
CA VAL A 24 1.17 -1.63 -3.94
C VAL A 24 0.32 -2.04 -5.13
N LEU A 25 0.82 -1.84 -6.36
CA LEU A 25 0.13 -2.24 -7.60
C LEU A 25 -0.13 -3.74 -7.64
N TRP A 26 0.87 -4.53 -7.22
CA TRP A 26 0.76 -5.98 -7.16
C TRP A 26 -0.26 -6.42 -6.11
N GLY A 27 -0.23 -5.85 -4.90
CA GLY A 27 -1.23 -6.11 -3.86
C GLY A 27 -2.65 -5.77 -4.31
N LEU A 28 -2.82 -4.64 -5.01
CA LEU A 28 -4.08 -4.25 -5.62
C LEU A 28 -4.54 -5.25 -6.68
N ALA A 29 -3.67 -5.65 -7.61
CA ALA A 29 -3.98 -6.62 -8.67
C ALA A 29 -4.40 -8.01 -8.12
N LEU A 30 -3.76 -8.46 -7.03
CA LEU A 30 -4.16 -9.67 -6.31
C LEU A 30 -5.54 -9.53 -5.68
N SER A 31 -5.85 -8.34 -5.13
CA SER A 31 -7.12 -8.08 -4.44
C SER A 31 -8.32 -7.92 -5.38
N THR A 32 -8.09 -7.44 -6.61
CA THR A 32 -9.14 -7.19 -7.63
C THR A 32 -9.39 -8.39 -8.55
N LYS A 33 -8.67 -9.51 -8.33
CA LYS A 33 -8.75 -10.75 -9.13
C LYS A 33 -8.53 -10.50 -10.63
N VAL A 34 -7.65 -9.56 -10.98
CA VAL A 34 -7.27 -9.30 -12.39
C VAL A 34 -6.76 -10.58 -13.08
N PHE A 35 -6.12 -11.46 -12.31
CA PHE A 35 -5.62 -12.76 -12.78
C PHE A 35 -6.69 -13.89 -12.78
N GLY A 36 -7.97 -13.58 -12.66
CA GLY A 36 -9.08 -14.53 -12.67
C GLY A 36 -9.45 -15.13 -11.30
N LYS A 37 -10.46 -16.02 -11.28
CA LYS A 37 -11.06 -16.57 -10.05
C LYS A 37 -10.15 -17.53 -9.25
N ARG A 38 -9.01 -17.95 -9.80
CA ARG A 38 -8.06 -18.87 -9.16
C ARG A 38 -6.59 -18.55 -9.53
N PRO A 39 -5.97 -17.52 -8.95
CA PRO A 39 -4.52 -17.45 -8.92
C PRO A 39 -4.05 -18.50 -7.90
N ARG A 40 -3.85 -19.74 -8.35
CA ARG A 40 -3.49 -20.90 -7.51
C ARG A 40 -2.03 -20.89 -7.04
N ALA A 41 -1.32 -19.79 -7.27
CA ALA A 41 0.12 -19.82 -7.30
C ALA A 41 0.69 -19.01 -6.13
N ASN A 42 1.19 -19.72 -5.11
CA ASN A 42 1.81 -19.14 -3.91
C ASN A 42 2.88 -18.10 -4.26
N TRP A 43 3.55 -18.27 -5.40
CA TRP A 43 4.56 -17.33 -5.92
C TRP A 43 4.04 -15.89 -6.07
N LEU A 44 2.74 -15.69 -6.29
CA LEU A 44 2.15 -14.36 -6.39
C LEU A 44 2.21 -13.62 -5.04
N LEU A 45 1.95 -14.32 -3.94
CA LEU A 45 2.09 -13.78 -2.59
C LEU A 45 3.56 -13.64 -2.22
N ASP A 46 4.39 -14.62 -2.61
CA ASP A 46 5.83 -14.56 -2.38
C ASP A 46 6.43 -13.33 -3.07
N LEU A 47 6.03 -13.04 -4.32
CA LEU A 47 6.49 -11.84 -5.04
C LEU A 47 6.11 -10.56 -4.30
N HIS A 48 4.88 -10.46 -3.77
CA HIS A 48 4.48 -9.29 -2.97
C HIS A 48 5.39 -9.11 -1.75
N GLN A 49 5.70 -10.20 -1.05
CA GLN A 49 6.59 -10.18 0.11
C GLN A 49 8.03 -9.81 -0.27
N TRP A 50 8.54 -10.34 -1.38
CA TRP A 50 9.86 -9.99 -1.91
C TRP A 50 9.94 -8.51 -2.29
N LEU A 51 8.92 -7.95 -2.94
CA LEU A 51 8.87 -6.52 -3.27
C LEU A 51 8.88 -5.63 -2.02
N GLY A 52 8.11 -5.99 -0.97
CA GLY A 52 8.16 -5.29 0.33
C GLY A 52 9.53 -5.36 0.99
N THR A 53 10.13 -6.55 1.03
CA THR A 53 11.46 -6.77 1.60
C THR A 53 12.54 -5.97 0.86
N LEU A 54 12.52 -5.99 -0.48
CA LEU A 54 13.45 -5.21 -1.30
C LEU A 54 13.24 -3.70 -1.12
N THR A 55 12.00 -3.24 -0.95
CA THR A 55 11.71 -1.83 -0.62
C THR A 55 12.42 -1.43 0.67
N MET A 56 12.34 -2.24 1.72
CA MET A 56 13.01 -1.98 3.00
C MET A 56 14.54 -1.99 2.85
N VAL A 57 15.10 -2.92 2.08
CA VAL A 57 16.55 -2.99 1.83
C VAL A 57 17.04 -1.74 1.10
N PHE A 58 16.36 -1.33 0.03
CA PHE A 58 16.75 -0.14 -0.73
C PHE A 58 16.49 1.17 0.02
N LEU A 59 15.50 1.22 0.93
CA LEU A 59 15.39 2.32 1.88
C LEU A 59 16.62 2.38 2.80
N GLY A 60 17.08 1.23 3.29
CA GLY A 60 18.32 1.15 4.08
C GLY A 60 19.53 1.67 3.29
N VAL A 61 19.65 1.29 2.02
CA VAL A 61 20.71 1.81 1.11
C VAL A 61 20.57 3.31 0.90
N HIS A 62 19.36 3.82 0.71
CA HIS A 62 19.08 5.24 0.55
C HIS A 62 19.53 6.04 1.78
N VAL A 63 19.08 5.64 2.98
CA VAL A 63 19.41 6.30 4.24
C VAL A 63 20.90 6.18 4.56
N ALA A 64 21.50 5.01 4.38
CA ALA A 64 22.94 4.84 4.58
C ALA A 64 23.75 5.70 3.62
N GLY A 65 23.31 5.82 2.36
CA GLY A 65 23.89 6.73 1.38
C GLY A 65 23.83 8.18 1.86
N LEU A 66 22.68 8.64 2.38
CA LEU A 66 22.54 10.00 2.92
C LEU A 66 23.46 10.26 4.12
N MET A 67 23.59 9.29 5.04
CA MET A 67 24.44 9.45 6.24
C MET A 67 25.93 9.40 5.95
N LEU A 68 26.33 8.80 4.82
CA LEU A 68 27.73 8.68 4.39
C LEU A 68 28.11 9.73 3.34
N ASP A 69 27.12 10.50 2.87
CA ASP A 69 27.34 11.56 1.91
C ASP A 69 28.09 12.74 2.53
N SER A 70 28.91 13.40 1.70
CA SER A 70 29.73 14.55 2.12
C SER A 70 29.21 15.88 1.56
N TYR A 71 28.09 15.88 0.83
CA TYR A 71 27.49 17.09 0.26
C TYR A 71 26.46 17.69 1.23
N VAL A 72 25.69 16.84 1.91
CA VAL A 72 24.81 17.24 3.01
C VAL A 72 25.09 16.35 4.22
N ASP A 73 25.58 16.93 5.31
CA ASP A 73 25.86 16.20 6.54
C ASP A 73 24.55 15.88 7.28
N PHE A 74 24.01 14.67 7.08
CA PHE A 74 22.85 14.17 7.81
C PHE A 74 23.26 13.44 9.10
N GLY A 75 22.84 13.96 10.24
CA GLY A 75 22.91 13.29 11.53
C GLY A 75 21.74 12.32 11.76
N VAL A 76 21.83 11.53 12.84
CA VAL A 76 20.77 10.56 13.21
C VAL A 76 19.43 11.26 13.46
N ALA A 77 19.45 12.45 14.07
CA ALA A 77 18.24 13.23 14.31
C ALA A 77 17.58 13.67 12.99
N ASP A 78 18.36 13.98 11.95
CA ASP A 78 17.85 14.47 10.67
C ASP A 78 17.12 13.39 9.87
N VAL A 79 17.35 12.12 10.19
CA VAL A 79 16.70 10.95 9.56
C VAL A 79 15.56 10.40 10.42
N LEU A 80 15.58 10.65 11.73
CA LEU A 80 14.63 10.06 12.67
C LEU A 80 13.66 11.06 13.30
N VAL A 81 13.87 12.37 13.20
CA VAL A 81 13.00 13.38 13.82
C VAL A 81 12.46 14.30 12.73
N PRO A 82 11.13 14.31 12.48
CA PRO A 82 10.52 15.23 11.53
C PRO A 82 10.92 16.68 11.81
N PHE A 83 11.28 17.42 10.76
CA PHE A 83 11.71 18.83 10.80
C PHE A 83 13.02 19.13 11.53
N ALA A 84 13.80 18.11 11.93
CA ALA A 84 15.11 18.34 12.55
C ALA A 84 16.19 18.76 11.55
N SER A 85 16.11 18.28 10.30
CA SER A 85 17.08 18.60 9.26
C SER A 85 17.06 20.09 8.91
N SER A 86 18.24 20.67 8.75
CA SER A 86 18.42 22.03 8.20
C SER A 86 18.23 22.09 6.69
N TRP A 87 18.29 20.94 6.00
CA TRP A 87 18.09 20.83 4.56
C TRP A 87 16.65 20.43 4.25
N ASP A 88 15.92 21.30 3.55
CA ASP A 88 14.50 21.15 3.19
C ASP A 88 13.66 20.38 4.25
N PRO A 89 13.45 20.97 5.44
CA PRO A 89 12.89 20.27 6.60
C PRO A 89 11.53 19.63 6.32
N ALA A 90 10.72 20.25 5.45
CA ALA A 90 9.40 19.75 5.08
C ALA A 90 9.51 18.53 4.18
N ALA A 91 10.34 18.57 3.13
CA ALA A 91 10.55 17.43 2.26
C ALA A 91 11.11 16.22 3.04
N VAL A 92 12.08 16.46 3.93
CA VAL A 92 12.65 15.42 4.80
C VAL A 92 11.60 14.85 5.76
N ALA A 93 10.79 15.70 6.41
CA ALA A 93 9.73 15.25 7.31
C ALA A 93 8.75 14.27 6.65
N TRP A 94 8.37 14.49 5.39
CA TRP A 94 7.53 13.54 4.65
C TRP A 94 8.19 12.17 4.47
N GLY A 95 9.50 12.15 4.22
CA GLY A 95 10.31 10.93 4.14
C GLY A 95 10.36 10.18 5.47
N ILE A 96 10.51 10.89 6.59
CA ILE A 96 10.54 10.30 7.93
C ILE A 96 9.18 9.69 8.31
N VAL A 97 8.08 10.39 8.04
CA VAL A 97 6.75 9.84 8.27
C VAL A 97 6.51 8.61 7.38
N ALA A 98 6.95 8.65 6.11
CA ALA A 98 6.90 7.48 5.23
C ALA A 98 7.74 6.32 5.80
N LEU A 99 8.95 6.57 6.31
CA LEU A 99 9.79 5.56 6.96
C LEU A 99 9.06 4.88 8.13
N TYR A 100 8.38 5.65 8.99
CA TYR A 100 7.61 5.09 10.09
C TYR A 100 6.43 4.24 9.61
N LEU A 101 5.70 4.70 8.59
CA LEU A 101 4.59 3.93 8.02
C LEU A 101 5.09 2.64 7.36
N LEU A 102 6.22 2.67 6.65
CA LEU A 102 6.83 1.47 6.08
C LEU A 102 7.21 0.47 7.17
N LEU A 103 7.88 0.93 8.24
CA LEU A 103 8.21 0.08 9.38
C LEU A 103 6.96 -0.53 10.02
N ALA A 104 5.91 0.27 10.23
CA ALA A 104 4.65 -0.24 10.78
C ALA A 104 4.02 -1.31 9.87
N VAL A 105 3.98 -1.08 8.56
CA VAL A 105 3.41 -2.03 7.59
C VAL A 105 4.25 -3.31 7.51
N GLU A 106 5.57 -3.21 7.41
CA GLU A 106 6.48 -4.36 7.28
C GLU A 106 6.52 -5.20 8.56
N LEU A 107 6.70 -4.57 9.73
CA LEU A 107 6.74 -5.27 11.01
C LEU A 107 5.41 -5.99 11.30
N THR A 108 4.28 -5.35 11.00
CA THR A 108 2.98 -6.01 11.16
C THR A 108 2.72 -7.09 10.11
N ALA A 109 3.27 -6.98 8.90
CA ALA A 109 3.23 -8.04 7.90
C ALA A 109 4.02 -9.27 8.33
N LEU A 110 5.23 -9.10 8.87
CA LEU A 110 6.01 -10.17 9.48
C LEU A 110 5.30 -10.78 10.69
N ALA A 111 4.62 -9.95 11.47
CA ALA A 111 3.87 -10.38 12.64
C ALA A 111 2.46 -10.92 12.32
N ARG A 112 2.07 -11.05 11.04
CA ARG A 112 0.70 -11.40 10.62
C ARG A 112 0.16 -12.66 11.30
N ARG A 113 1.00 -13.66 11.59
CA ARG A 113 0.58 -14.92 12.22
C ARG A 113 0.15 -14.78 13.69
N TRP A 114 0.57 -13.72 14.36
CA TRP A 114 0.26 -13.46 15.78
C TRP A 114 -0.77 -12.35 15.97
N LEU A 115 -1.14 -11.63 14.91
CA LEU A 115 -2.06 -10.50 14.98
C LEU A 115 -3.48 -10.90 14.55
N PRO A 116 -4.52 -10.32 15.20
CA PRO A 116 -5.88 -10.43 14.70
C PRO A 116 -5.97 -9.92 13.27
N ARG A 117 -6.69 -10.64 12.42
CA ARG A 117 -6.81 -10.34 10.98
C ARG A 117 -7.29 -8.91 10.69
N LYS A 118 -8.15 -8.36 11.56
CA LYS A 118 -8.64 -6.97 11.48
C LYS A 118 -7.51 -5.96 11.72
N VAL A 119 -6.72 -6.14 12.78
CA VAL A 119 -5.60 -5.25 13.14
C VAL A 119 -4.55 -5.25 12.04
N TRP A 120 -4.10 -6.44 11.63
CA TRP A 120 -3.13 -6.56 10.55
C TRP A 120 -3.61 -5.86 9.27
N ARG A 121 -4.88 -6.07 8.89
CA ARG A 121 -5.45 -5.45 7.69
C ARG A 121 -5.58 -3.93 7.81
N SER A 122 -5.96 -3.41 8.97
CA SER A 122 -6.05 -1.97 9.22
C SER A 122 -4.68 -1.29 9.11
N VAL A 123 -3.63 -1.87 9.69
CA VAL A 123 -2.27 -1.33 9.56
C VAL A 123 -1.78 -1.46 8.13
N HIS A 124 -2.04 -2.59 7.46
CA HIS A 124 -1.62 -2.77 6.08
C HIS A 124 -2.26 -1.76 5.12
N TYR A 125 -3.44 -1.20 5.42
CA TYR A 125 -4.01 -0.09 4.66
C TYR A 125 -3.22 1.23 4.77
N LEU A 126 -2.32 1.36 5.74
CA LEU A 126 -1.37 2.48 5.77
C LEU A 126 -0.36 2.46 4.62
N SER A 127 -0.30 1.38 3.82
CA SER A 127 0.45 1.34 2.56
C SER A 127 0.02 2.42 1.54
N PHE A 128 -1.25 2.84 1.55
CA PHE A 128 -1.72 3.92 0.67
C PHE A 128 -1.16 5.30 1.07
N PRO A 129 -1.34 5.79 2.33
CA PRO A 129 -0.71 7.04 2.74
C PRO A 129 0.82 6.95 2.69
N LEU A 130 1.42 5.79 2.99
CA LEU A 130 2.85 5.55 2.79
C LEU A 130 3.28 5.84 1.35
N PHE A 131 2.59 5.26 0.35
CA PHE A 131 2.90 5.50 -1.06
C PHE A 131 2.77 6.98 -1.44
N VAL A 132 1.73 7.67 -0.96
CA VAL A 132 1.55 9.11 -1.20
C VAL A 132 2.69 9.90 -0.60
N LEU A 133 3.03 9.68 0.67
CA LEU A 133 4.10 10.41 1.36
C LEU A 133 5.47 10.14 0.74
N ALA A 134 5.77 8.89 0.36
CA ALA A 134 7.01 8.56 -0.33
C ALA A 134 7.10 9.25 -1.71
N THR A 135 5.98 9.37 -2.42
CA THR A 135 5.92 10.08 -3.70
C THR A 135 6.12 11.58 -3.50
N VAL A 136 5.42 12.19 -2.53
CA VAL A 136 5.57 13.61 -2.19
C VAL A 136 7.01 13.92 -1.76
N HIS A 137 7.60 13.09 -0.90
CA HIS A 137 9.00 13.19 -0.49
C HIS A 137 9.95 13.14 -1.70
N GLY A 138 9.81 12.13 -2.57
CA GLY A 138 10.66 11.98 -3.76
C GLY A 138 10.54 13.15 -4.75
N VAL A 139 9.33 13.70 -4.93
CA VAL A 139 9.10 14.86 -5.80
C VAL A 139 9.62 16.15 -5.17
N ALA A 140 9.46 16.33 -3.85
CA ALA A 140 9.90 17.54 -3.16
C ALA A 140 11.43 17.60 -2.99
N ALA A 141 12.06 16.48 -2.59
CA ALA A 141 13.50 16.41 -2.33
C ALA A 141 14.34 16.10 -3.59
N GLY A 142 13.75 15.53 -4.64
CA GLY A 142 14.47 15.05 -5.80
C GLY A 142 14.82 16.15 -6.80
N THR A 143 16.12 16.37 -7.08
CA THR A 143 16.52 17.35 -8.10
C THR A 143 16.10 16.97 -9.52
N ASP A 144 15.89 15.68 -9.77
CA ASP A 144 15.52 15.15 -11.08
C ASP A 144 13.99 14.97 -11.24
N ALA A 145 13.22 15.38 -10.22
CA ALA A 145 11.77 15.21 -10.17
C ALA A 145 11.02 15.94 -11.30
N ALA A 146 11.61 17.03 -11.82
CA ALA A 146 11.03 17.83 -12.91
C ALA A 146 11.35 17.28 -14.31
N THR A 147 12.17 16.23 -14.44
CA THR A 147 12.45 15.63 -15.76
C THR A 147 11.18 15.00 -16.33
N THR A 148 10.97 15.12 -17.64
CA THR A 148 9.78 14.56 -18.32
C THR A 148 9.59 13.08 -18.02
N PHE A 149 10.69 12.33 -17.95
CA PHE A 149 10.66 10.91 -17.63
C PHE A 149 10.20 10.63 -16.18
N ALA A 150 10.71 11.38 -15.20
CA ALA A 150 10.28 11.24 -13.80
C ALA A 150 8.81 11.60 -13.64
N VAL A 151 8.38 12.74 -14.20
CA VAL A 151 6.99 13.20 -14.15
C VAL A 151 6.06 12.18 -14.80
N ALA A 152 6.37 11.71 -16.02
CA ALA A 152 5.56 10.70 -16.70
C ALA A 152 5.45 9.41 -15.90
N THR A 153 6.55 8.95 -15.30
CA THR A 153 6.57 7.74 -14.47
C THR A 153 5.69 7.90 -13.23
N VAL A 154 5.82 9.01 -12.49
CA VAL A 154 4.99 9.30 -11.32
C VAL A 154 3.52 9.37 -11.69
N VAL A 155 3.16 10.10 -12.75
CA VAL A 155 1.77 10.25 -13.20
C VAL A 155 1.17 8.91 -13.58
N VAL A 156 1.87 8.09 -14.37
CA VAL A 156 1.38 6.77 -14.78
C VAL A 156 1.17 5.86 -13.58
N VAL A 157 2.15 5.78 -12.67
CA VAL A 157 2.06 4.92 -11.48
C VAL A 157 0.92 5.37 -10.56
N VAL A 158 0.81 6.67 -10.28
CA VAL A 158 -0.27 7.23 -9.45
C VAL A 158 -1.64 6.95 -10.09
N ALA A 159 -1.77 7.14 -11.40
CA ALA A 159 -2.99 6.85 -12.13
C ALA A 159 -3.37 5.36 -12.06
N MET A 160 -2.40 4.44 -12.19
CA MET A 160 -2.63 3.01 -12.04
C MET A 160 -3.08 2.63 -10.63
N VAL A 161 -2.44 3.18 -9.60
CA VAL A 161 -2.81 2.96 -8.19
C VAL A 161 -4.23 3.48 -7.95
N ALA A 162 -4.56 4.68 -8.42
CA ALA A 162 -5.87 5.28 -8.27
C ALA A 162 -6.96 4.45 -8.99
N LEU A 163 -6.71 4.04 -10.23
CA LEU A 163 -7.62 3.21 -11.01
C LEU A 163 -7.90 1.86 -10.33
N LEU A 164 -6.86 1.14 -9.93
CA LEU A 164 -7.02 -0.16 -9.28
C LEU A 164 -7.68 -0.04 -7.89
N SER A 165 -7.40 1.03 -7.16
CA SER A 165 -8.08 1.33 -5.90
C SER A 165 -9.58 1.58 -6.13
N PHE A 166 -9.93 2.37 -7.15
CA PHE A 166 -11.32 2.59 -7.53
C PHE A 166 -12.04 1.28 -7.90
N VAL A 167 -11.42 0.46 -8.76
CA VAL A 167 -11.96 -0.86 -9.14
C VAL A 167 -12.18 -1.73 -7.89
N ARG A 168 -11.26 -1.71 -6.93
CA ARG A 168 -11.36 -2.50 -5.70
C ARG A 168 -12.53 -2.05 -4.81
N LEU A 169 -12.78 -0.75 -4.74
CA LEU A 169 -13.89 -0.17 -3.98
C LEU A 169 -15.24 -0.47 -4.67
N ASP A 170 -15.32 -0.33 -5.99
CA ASP A 170 -16.53 -0.67 -6.76
C ASP A 170 -16.89 -2.16 -6.61
N GLN A 171 -15.91 -3.06 -6.73
CA GLN A 171 -16.12 -4.50 -6.48
C GLN A 171 -16.60 -4.78 -5.05
N ALA A 172 -16.08 -4.07 -4.04
CA ALA A 172 -16.53 -4.22 -2.66
C ALA A 172 -17.98 -3.78 -2.48
N ALA A 173 -18.34 -2.64 -3.07
CA ALA A 173 -19.69 -2.08 -3.01
C ALA A 173 -20.70 -2.99 -3.73
N ARG A 174 -20.34 -3.54 -4.90
CA ARG A 174 -21.17 -4.52 -5.62
C ARG A 174 -21.41 -5.77 -4.80
N GLN A 175 -20.36 -6.33 -4.17
CA GLN A 175 -20.50 -7.52 -3.33
C GLN A 175 -21.43 -7.24 -2.13
N ALA A 176 -21.26 -6.10 -1.45
CA ALA A 176 -22.12 -5.73 -0.32
C ALA A 176 -23.60 -5.57 -0.72
N ARG A 177 -23.88 -5.03 -1.92
CA ARG A 177 -25.24 -4.94 -2.46
C ARG A 177 -25.84 -6.30 -2.77
N LEU A 178 -25.06 -7.23 -3.33
CA LEU A 178 -25.49 -8.61 -3.58
C LEU A 178 -25.80 -9.34 -2.27
N ASP A 179 -24.96 -9.17 -1.26
CA ASP A 179 -25.14 -9.80 0.06
C ASP A 179 -26.39 -9.23 0.78
N ALA A 180 -26.69 -7.93 0.62
CA ALA A 180 -27.88 -7.30 1.18
C ALA A 180 -29.19 -7.68 0.46
N GLY A 181 -29.12 -7.99 -0.84
CA GLY A 181 -30.27 -8.42 -1.65
C GLY A 181 -30.51 -9.94 -1.65
N ALA A 182 -29.59 -10.73 -1.08
CA ALA A 182 -29.71 -12.18 -1.04
C ALA A 182 -30.85 -12.61 -0.08
N PRO A 183 -31.76 -13.51 -0.50
CA PRO A 183 -32.78 -14.06 0.39
C PRO A 183 -32.11 -14.74 1.61
N VAL A 184 -32.63 -14.47 2.82
CA VAL A 184 -32.12 -15.09 4.05
C VAL A 184 -32.22 -16.62 3.94
N PRO A 185 -31.11 -17.36 3.97
CA PRO A 185 -31.14 -18.82 3.94
C PRO A 185 -31.86 -19.33 5.20
N GLY A 186 -33.04 -19.94 5.03
CA GLY A 186 -33.88 -20.40 6.13
C GLY A 186 -35.30 -19.85 6.15
N ALA A 187 -35.65 -18.90 5.28
CA ALA A 187 -37.03 -18.61 4.95
C ALA A 187 -37.59 -19.76 4.08
N GLY A 188 -37.83 -20.92 4.71
CA GLY A 188 -38.59 -22.00 4.08
C GLY A 188 -39.96 -21.50 3.61
N PRO A 189 -40.66 -22.23 2.73
CA PRO A 189 -42.00 -21.87 2.32
C PRO A 189 -42.82 -21.58 3.57
N ARG A 190 -43.32 -20.34 3.73
CA ARG A 190 -44.20 -20.04 4.86
C ARG A 190 -45.33 -21.05 4.78
N HIS A 191 -45.41 -21.95 5.75
CA HIS A 191 -46.52 -22.89 5.87
C HIS A 191 -47.77 -22.03 5.95
N ARG A 192 -48.52 -21.92 4.84
CA ARG A 192 -49.84 -21.29 4.89
C ARG A 192 -50.63 -22.10 5.92
N PRO A 193 -51.21 -21.46 6.95
CA PRO A 193 -52.14 -22.15 7.81
C PRO A 193 -53.22 -22.80 6.94
N PRO A 194 -53.63 -24.04 7.22
CA PRO A 194 -54.74 -24.66 6.49
C PRO A 194 -55.95 -23.74 6.54
N ALA A 195 -56.65 -23.61 5.42
CA ALA A 195 -57.85 -22.80 5.33
C ALA A 195 -58.88 -23.26 6.38
N PRO A 196 -59.58 -22.34 7.07
CA PRO A 196 -60.62 -22.72 8.01
C PRO A 196 -61.68 -23.55 7.30
N THR A 197 -62.03 -24.69 7.89
CA THR A 197 -63.08 -25.58 7.36
C THR A 197 -64.43 -24.84 7.38
N PRO A 198 -65.22 -24.91 6.29
CA PRO A 198 -66.52 -24.28 6.24
C PRO A 198 -67.48 -24.92 7.28
N PRO A 199 -68.40 -24.14 7.85
CA PRO A 199 -69.36 -24.63 8.83
C PRO A 199 -70.30 -25.68 8.20
N PRO A 200 -70.76 -26.67 8.99
CA PRO A 200 -71.69 -27.68 8.49
C PRO A 200 -73.01 -27.04 8.06
N THR A 201 -73.43 -27.33 6.83
CA THR A 201 -74.77 -27.01 6.31
C THR A 201 -75.79 -27.93 6.99
N LEU A 202 -76.80 -27.33 7.63
CA LEU A 202 -78.01 -27.99 8.11
C LEU A 202 -78.98 -28.28 6.95
#